data_AF-A0A0E3L6N0-F1
#
_entry.id   AF-A0A0E3L6N0-F1
#
_cell.length_a   1.000
_cell.length_b   1.000
_cell.length_c   1.000
_cell.angle_alpha   90.00
_cell.angle_beta   90.00
_cell.angle_gamma   90.00
#
_symmetry.space_group_name_H-M   'P 1'
#
loop_
_entity.id
_entity.type
_entity.pdbx_description
1 polymer ?
#
loop_
_entity_poly.entity_id
_entity_poly.type
_entity_poly.pdbx_seq_one_letter_code
_entity_poly.pdbx_strand_id
1 'polypeptide(L)'
;MKVTINNLGAVEKGEVNLKPLTAFIGPNNKGKTWTAYTLAYLFSPTSYKTFLTSYLEENLYSYDCIENAVKEILDKGNTKIDIETLFREYSARYINDLAKLIPGNLQYTLSTSKITFEKVDINVELTTSFKNSLDVIKTLEIDKGLSVDKDGNALLTAHKEADDFCLYLITESTSKVQDIPVKSVKRFVSSEVFKLIHTSFFLDVYFLPSERTGIIQLISGSRRFGKNDDNEREKEIKGRNKKENFVPLPLGSLLDMLIYSGDEKHWNERMEEASKNEYIKKYIKMAEILETDILGGTVKTVEKPDGSMEFLYNLKGKEAFDLQVTSSCVKDLAPLIYYLRFLADKGDLIVIDEPEMNLHPESQIKIMELLAMMVNSGIKVIITTHSTYLVDHLSNLTKAYTLKEKEGLEEKFKLKNKDSFISQDNVSVYLFDNGTIKDVYGKDGLIDWGTFSDESDYVSDLYFNL
;
A
#
# COMPACT_ATOMS: atom_id res chain seq x y z
N MET A 1 -15.11 0.31 -2.37
CA MET A 1 -15.02 1.78 -2.56
C MET A 1 -15.00 2.02 -4.05
N LYS A 2 -15.84 2.91 -4.58
CA LYS A 2 -15.93 3.14 -6.02
C LYS A 2 -15.12 4.37 -6.42
N VAL A 3 -14.25 4.24 -7.41
CA VAL A 3 -13.40 5.30 -7.93
C VAL A 3 -13.69 5.46 -9.42
N THR A 4 -14.08 6.66 -9.83
CA THR A 4 -14.22 7.05 -11.24
C THR A 4 -12.96 7.75 -11.67
N ILE A 5 -12.44 7.39 -12.84
CA ILE A 5 -11.18 7.91 -13.40
C ILE A 5 -11.45 8.34 -14.83
N ASN A 6 -11.15 9.60 -15.15
CA ASN A 6 -11.26 10.15 -16.49
C ASN A 6 -9.92 10.72 -16.95
N ASN A 7 -9.58 10.49 -18.22
CA ASN A 7 -8.40 11.03 -18.92
C ASN A 7 -7.04 10.75 -18.26
N LEU A 8 -6.85 9.56 -17.67
CA LEU A 8 -5.57 9.12 -17.11
C LEU A 8 -4.75 8.33 -18.14
N GLY A 9 -3.91 9.04 -18.90
CA GLY A 9 -3.05 8.44 -19.92
C GLY A 9 -3.87 7.77 -21.01
N ALA A 10 -3.76 6.44 -21.14
CA ALA A 10 -4.54 5.65 -22.09
C ALA A 10 -6.00 5.42 -21.65
N VAL A 11 -6.36 5.74 -20.40
CA VAL A 11 -7.74 5.62 -19.90
C VAL A 11 -8.49 6.92 -20.17
N GLU A 12 -9.48 6.88 -21.05
CA GLU A 12 -10.39 8.00 -21.31
C GLU A 12 -11.45 8.09 -20.22
N LYS A 13 -12.06 6.96 -19.86
CA LYS A 13 -13.09 6.87 -18.82
C LYS A 13 -13.16 5.47 -18.25
N GLY A 14 -13.20 5.36 -16.93
CA GLY A 14 -13.31 4.08 -16.25
C GLY A 14 -13.85 4.20 -14.84
N GLU A 15 -14.36 3.07 -14.34
CA GLU A 15 -14.81 2.93 -12.97
C GLU A 15 -14.20 1.67 -12.36
N VAL A 16 -13.72 1.81 -11.13
CA VAL A 16 -13.15 0.72 -10.36
C VAL A 16 -13.80 0.70 -8.98
N ASN A 17 -14.50 -0.37 -8.66
CA ASN A 17 -14.85 -0.68 -7.28
C ASN A 17 -13.70 -1.46 -6.62
N LEU A 18 -12.90 -0.76 -5.82
CA LEU A 18 -11.82 -1.32 -5.03
C LEU A 18 -12.38 -2.31 -4.00
N LYS A 19 -11.95 -3.56 -4.16
CA LYS A 19 -12.15 -4.68 -3.24
C LYS A 19 -10.81 -5.16 -2.68
N PRO A 20 -10.81 -5.96 -1.59
CA PRO A 20 -9.59 -6.48 -0.96
C PRO A 20 -8.56 -7.08 -1.92
N LEU A 21 -8.99 -7.81 -2.96
CA LEU A 21 -8.18 -8.15 -4.11
C LEU A 21 -8.77 -7.48 -5.35
N THR A 22 -8.04 -6.57 -5.97
CA THR A 22 -8.43 -5.90 -7.21
C THR A 22 -7.41 -6.20 -8.30
N ALA A 23 -7.82 -6.90 -9.36
CA ALA A 23 -6.95 -7.23 -10.48
C ALA A 23 -7.26 -6.36 -11.70
N PHE A 24 -6.23 -5.74 -12.27
CA PHE A 24 -6.29 -5.00 -13.52
C PHE A 24 -5.65 -5.84 -14.62
N ILE A 25 -6.44 -6.22 -15.61
CA ILE A 25 -6.05 -7.14 -16.67
C ILE A 25 -6.15 -6.46 -18.05
N GLY A 26 -5.48 -7.04 -19.04
CA GLY A 26 -5.58 -6.62 -20.43
C GLY A 26 -4.22 -6.35 -21.08
N PRO A 27 -4.19 -5.91 -22.35
CA PRO A 27 -2.96 -5.71 -23.10
C PRO A 27 -2.02 -4.66 -22.50
N ASN A 28 -0.77 -4.66 -22.96
CA ASN A 28 0.21 -3.62 -22.66
C ASN A 28 -0.24 -2.26 -23.19
N ASN A 29 0.22 -1.19 -22.54
CA ASN A 29 -0.08 0.21 -22.91
C ASN A 29 -1.55 0.63 -22.81
N LYS A 30 -2.39 -0.09 -22.05
CA LYS A 30 -3.82 0.26 -21.84
C LYS A 30 -4.10 1.04 -20.55
N GLY A 31 -3.07 1.40 -19.77
CA GLY A 31 -3.22 2.26 -18.58
C GLY A 31 -3.36 1.55 -17.23
N LYS A 32 -3.17 0.21 -17.18
CA LYS A 32 -3.24 -0.60 -15.95
C LYS A 32 -2.31 -0.07 -14.85
N THR A 33 -1.01 0.01 -15.14
CA THR A 33 0.03 0.42 -14.18
C THR A 33 -0.17 1.85 -13.69
N TRP A 34 -0.49 2.78 -14.59
CA TRP A 34 -0.78 4.17 -14.21
C TRP A 34 -1.99 4.28 -13.29
N THR A 35 -3.03 3.50 -13.57
CA THR A 35 -4.23 3.44 -12.74
C THR A 35 -3.92 2.85 -11.37
N ALA A 36 -3.19 1.73 -11.30
CA ALA A 36 -2.77 1.12 -10.05
C ALA A 36 -1.92 2.06 -9.20
N TYR A 37 -0.92 2.72 -9.79
CA TYR A 37 -0.06 3.67 -9.08
C TYR A 37 -0.79 4.93 -8.66
N THR A 38 -1.72 5.44 -9.48
CA THR A 38 -2.51 6.63 -9.12
C THR A 38 -3.45 6.33 -7.96
N LEU A 39 -4.12 5.17 -7.97
CA LEU A 39 -4.98 4.73 -6.88
C LEU A 39 -4.18 4.52 -5.59
N ALA A 40 -3.02 3.89 -5.65
CA ALA A 40 -2.17 3.76 -4.46
C ALA A 40 -1.58 5.09 -4.00
N TYR A 41 -1.18 5.97 -4.92
CA TYR A 41 -0.73 7.31 -4.57
C TYR A 41 -1.79 8.06 -3.77
N LEU A 42 -3.07 8.01 -4.19
CA LEU A 42 -4.19 8.65 -3.49
C LEU A 42 -4.32 8.26 -2.00
N PHE A 43 -3.85 7.07 -1.61
CA PHE A 43 -3.87 6.60 -0.22
C PHE A 43 -2.49 6.58 0.44
N SER A 44 -1.46 7.08 -0.25
CA SER A 44 -0.08 7.02 0.24
C SER A 44 0.20 8.12 1.27
N PRO A 45 1.12 7.89 2.23
CA PRO A 45 1.58 8.92 3.16
C PRO A 45 2.06 10.21 2.47
N THR A 46 2.60 10.11 1.25
CA THR A 46 3.02 11.26 0.45
C THR A 46 1.83 12.13 0.04
N SER A 47 0.72 11.53 -0.41
CA SER A 47 -0.48 12.28 -0.78
C SER A 47 -1.12 13.00 0.40
N TYR A 48 -1.15 12.34 1.57
CA TYR A 48 -1.57 12.96 2.83
C TYR A 48 -0.71 14.18 3.18
N LYS A 49 0.62 14.07 3.08
CA LYS A 49 1.54 15.20 3.35
C LYS A 49 1.31 16.36 2.39
N THR A 50 1.10 16.07 1.10
CA THR A 50 0.74 17.08 0.10
C THR A 50 -0.55 17.79 0.47
N PHE A 51 -1.61 17.04 0.80
CA PHE A 51 -2.89 17.62 1.19
C PHE A 51 -2.80 18.46 2.45
N LEU A 52 -2.10 17.99 3.49
CA LEU A 52 -1.91 18.74 4.72
C LEU A 52 -1.20 20.07 4.46
N THR A 53 -0.20 20.07 3.58
CA THR A 53 0.53 21.28 3.19
C THR A 53 -0.41 22.27 2.47
N SER A 54 -1.12 21.81 1.44
CA SER A 54 -2.08 22.66 0.72
C SER A 54 -3.22 23.16 1.60
N TYR A 55 -3.73 22.33 2.53
CA TYR A 55 -4.75 22.75 3.50
C TYR A 55 -4.26 23.89 4.41
N LEU A 56 -3.03 23.78 4.92
CA LEU A 56 -2.48 24.76 5.87
C LEU A 56 -1.98 26.05 5.22
N GLU A 57 -1.48 25.97 3.98
CA GLU A 57 -0.80 27.08 3.33
C GLU A 57 -1.68 27.80 2.30
N GLU A 58 -2.53 27.08 1.58
CA GLU A 58 -3.32 27.62 0.47
C GLU A 58 -4.76 27.97 0.88
N ASN A 59 -5.19 27.58 2.10
CA ASN A 59 -6.57 27.77 2.62
C ASN A 59 -7.66 27.31 1.64
N LEU A 60 -7.37 26.29 0.81
CA LEU A 60 -8.30 25.82 -0.22
C LEU A 60 -9.58 25.20 0.35
N TYR A 61 -9.49 24.65 1.57
CA TYR A 61 -10.56 23.91 2.20
C TYR A 61 -10.78 24.37 3.65
N SER A 62 -12.01 24.21 4.14
CA SER A 62 -12.38 24.52 5.52
C SER A 62 -13.15 23.34 6.13
N TYR A 63 -12.72 22.89 7.30
CA TYR A 63 -13.28 21.77 8.04
C TYR A 63 -13.71 22.24 9.42
N ASP A 64 -15.02 22.31 9.65
CA ASP A 64 -15.58 22.84 10.92
C ASP A 64 -15.10 22.05 12.13
N CYS A 65 -14.93 20.72 12.01
CA CYS A 65 -14.38 19.89 13.09
C CYS A 65 -12.98 20.34 13.53
N ILE A 66 -12.14 20.80 12.60
CA ILE A 66 -10.80 21.31 12.90
C ILE A 66 -10.89 22.71 13.51
N GLU A 67 -11.66 23.62 12.91
CA GLU A 67 -11.79 24.98 13.43
C GLU A 67 -12.40 25.00 14.84
N ASN A 68 -13.41 24.15 15.09
CA ASN A 68 -14.02 23.97 16.40
C ASN A 68 -13.01 23.37 17.40
N ALA A 69 -12.28 22.32 17.03
CA ALA A 69 -11.26 21.72 17.89
C ALA A 69 -10.15 22.71 18.25
N VAL A 70 -9.66 23.49 17.28
CA VAL A 70 -8.66 24.55 17.52
C VAL A 70 -9.20 25.58 18.50
N LYS A 71 -10.45 26.03 18.31
CA LYS A 71 -11.09 26.99 19.22
C LYS A 71 -11.24 26.42 20.63
N GLU A 72 -11.74 25.20 20.77
CA GLU A 72 -11.90 24.56 22.08
C GLU A 72 -10.59 24.35 22.81
N ILE A 73 -9.53 23.94 22.09
CA ILE A 73 -8.19 23.86 22.66
C ILE A 73 -7.75 25.22 23.19
N LEU A 74 -7.90 26.29 22.42
CA LEU A 74 -7.50 27.64 22.82
C LEU A 74 -8.34 28.21 23.98
N ASP A 75 -9.63 27.89 24.05
CA ASP A 75 -10.56 28.41 25.06
C ASP A 75 -10.52 27.61 26.37
N LYS A 76 -10.47 26.27 26.28
CA LYS A 76 -10.63 25.33 27.41
C LYS A 76 -9.36 24.56 27.77
N GLY A 77 -8.36 24.54 26.88
CA GLY A 77 -7.14 23.74 27.03
C GLY A 77 -7.29 22.27 26.64
N ASN A 78 -8.45 21.83 26.15
CA ASN A 78 -8.66 20.48 25.64
C ASN A 78 -9.84 20.41 24.67
N THR A 79 -9.87 19.35 23.88
CA THR A 79 -11.03 18.92 23.10
C THR A 79 -10.99 17.40 22.92
N LYS A 80 -12.15 16.83 22.58
CA LYS A 80 -12.34 15.41 22.33
C LYS A 80 -13.03 15.23 20.98
N ILE A 81 -12.43 14.42 20.11
CA ILE A 81 -12.96 14.14 18.77
C ILE A 81 -13.33 12.67 18.69
N ASP A 82 -14.61 12.40 18.39
CA ASP A 82 -15.10 11.06 18.07
C ASP A 82 -14.73 10.71 16.62
N ILE A 83 -13.85 9.72 16.46
CA ILE A 83 -13.27 9.34 15.17
C ILE A 83 -14.31 8.69 14.26
N GLU A 84 -15.26 7.94 14.82
CA GLU A 84 -16.33 7.33 14.02
C GLU A 84 -17.22 8.40 13.38
N THR A 85 -17.59 9.42 14.16
CA THR A 85 -18.37 10.57 13.70
C THR A 85 -17.57 11.37 12.68
N LEU A 86 -16.31 11.69 13.00
CA LEU A 86 -15.40 12.39 12.10
C LEU A 86 -15.29 11.67 10.74
N PHE A 87 -15.11 10.34 10.77
CA PHE A 87 -15.00 9.55 9.56
C PHE A 87 -16.32 9.58 8.77
N ARG A 88 -17.46 9.36 9.42
CA ARG A 88 -18.78 9.36 8.76
C ARG A 88 -19.12 10.69 8.10
N GLU A 89 -18.75 11.80 8.73
CA GLU A 89 -19.08 13.15 8.24
C GLU A 89 -18.09 13.66 7.21
N TYR A 90 -16.78 13.41 7.39
CA TYR A 90 -15.74 14.10 6.64
C TYR A 90 -14.94 13.21 5.68
N SER A 91 -14.99 11.87 5.78
CA SER A 91 -14.15 11.00 4.94
C SER A 91 -14.38 11.17 3.43
N ALA A 92 -15.64 11.21 3.01
CA ALA A 92 -16.00 11.38 1.59
C ALA A 92 -15.55 12.75 1.06
N ARG A 93 -15.68 13.80 1.87
CA ARG A 93 -15.19 15.14 1.53
C ARG A 93 -13.67 15.18 1.44
N TYR A 94 -13.00 14.66 2.47
CA TYR A 94 -11.54 14.59 2.56
C TYR A 94 -10.93 13.90 1.34
N ILE A 95 -11.40 12.69 1.01
CA ILE A 95 -10.79 11.92 -0.07
C ILE A 95 -11.00 12.58 -1.44
N ASN A 96 -12.13 13.26 -1.65
CA ASN A 96 -12.39 13.99 -2.90
C ASN A 96 -11.64 15.32 -2.97
N ASP A 97 -11.45 16.02 -1.84
CA ASP A 97 -10.60 17.22 -1.79
C ASP A 97 -9.12 16.84 -2.03
N LEU A 98 -8.67 15.68 -1.52
CA LEU A 98 -7.37 15.10 -1.86
C LEU A 98 -7.29 14.69 -3.34
N ALA A 99 -8.32 14.04 -3.88
CA ALA A 99 -8.36 13.59 -5.28
C ALA A 99 -8.17 14.76 -6.27
N LYS A 100 -8.71 15.94 -5.97
CA LYS A 100 -8.52 17.17 -6.78
C LYS A 100 -7.06 17.63 -6.88
N LEU A 101 -6.21 17.25 -5.92
CA LEU A 101 -4.79 17.60 -5.93
C LEU A 101 -3.94 16.62 -6.74
N ILE A 102 -4.47 15.42 -7.05
CA ILE A 102 -3.73 14.36 -7.75
C ILE A 102 -3.19 14.82 -9.12
N PRO A 103 -3.98 15.47 -10.00
CA PRO A 103 -3.49 15.96 -11.29
C PRO A 103 -2.21 16.79 -11.20
N GLY A 104 -2.14 17.72 -10.24
CA GLY A 104 -0.98 18.60 -10.06
C GLY A 104 0.28 17.89 -9.56
N ASN A 105 0.13 16.69 -8.98
CA ASN A 105 1.23 15.94 -8.36
C ASN A 105 1.66 14.71 -9.17
N LEU A 106 0.86 14.26 -10.15
CA LEU A 106 1.17 13.07 -10.95
C LEU A 106 2.49 13.18 -11.74
N GLN A 107 2.89 14.38 -12.17
CA GLN A 107 4.18 14.60 -12.81
C GLN A 107 5.36 14.22 -11.90
N TYR A 108 5.26 14.56 -10.62
CA TYR A 108 6.26 14.20 -9.62
C TYR A 108 6.19 12.70 -9.30
N THR A 109 4.98 12.20 -9.04
CA THR A 109 4.74 10.78 -8.71
C THR A 109 5.28 9.83 -9.78
N LEU A 110 5.12 10.19 -11.06
CA LEU A 110 5.59 9.38 -12.20
C LEU A 110 6.94 9.84 -12.77
N SER A 111 7.58 10.85 -12.16
CA SER A 111 8.84 11.47 -12.62
C SER A 111 8.84 11.78 -14.12
N THR A 112 7.85 12.54 -14.58
CA THR A 112 7.72 12.95 -15.99
C THR A 112 7.60 14.45 -16.13
N SER A 113 8.33 15.00 -17.11
CA SER A 113 8.25 16.42 -17.51
C SER A 113 7.54 16.64 -18.84
N LYS A 114 7.23 15.57 -19.58
CA LYS A 114 6.67 15.66 -20.94
C LYS A 114 5.14 15.66 -21.00
N ILE A 115 4.50 15.10 -19.97
CA ILE A 115 3.07 14.85 -19.96
C ILE A 115 2.42 15.73 -18.90
N THR A 116 1.32 16.40 -19.25
CA THR A 116 0.48 17.12 -18.30
C THR A 116 -0.72 16.27 -17.92
N PHE A 117 -1.17 16.42 -16.67
CA PHE A 117 -2.30 15.67 -16.12
C PHE A 117 -3.50 16.56 -15.83
N GLU A 118 -3.54 17.79 -16.36
CA GLU A 118 -4.58 18.80 -16.08
C GLU A 118 -6.01 18.33 -16.37
N LYS A 119 -6.18 17.39 -17.30
CA LYS A 119 -7.48 16.82 -17.68
C LYS A 119 -7.87 15.60 -16.84
N VAL A 120 -6.96 15.07 -16.03
CA VAL A 120 -7.24 13.94 -15.15
C VAL A 120 -8.29 14.38 -14.15
N ASP A 121 -9.35 13.58 -14.06
CA ASP A 121 -10.43 13.79 -13.10
C ASP A 121 -10.67 12.47 -12.36
N ILE A 122 -10.65 12.56 -11.03
CA ILE A 122 -10.79 11.41 -10.13
C ILE A 122 -11.85 11.76 -9.10
N ASN A 123 -12.86 10.91 -9.00
CA ASN A 123 -13.93 11.03 -8.03
C ASN A 123 -14.08 9.73 -7.25
N VAL A 124 -14.24 9.84 -5.92
CA VAL A 124 -14.34 8.71 -5.02
C VAL A 124 -15.70 8.70 -4.34
N GLU A 125 -16.41 7.57 -4.47
CA GLU A 125 -17.66 7.29 -3.78
C GLU A 125 -17.43 6.20 -2.71
N LEU A 126 -17.70 6.57 -1.45
CA LEU A 126 -17.57 5.66 -0.32
C LEU A 126 -18.88 4.89 -0.14
N THR A 127 -18.83 3.58 -0.41
CA THR A 127 -19.97 2.67 -0.25
C THR A 127 -20.20 2.32 1.22
N THR A 128 -21.42 1.91 1.59
CA THR A 128 -21.78 1.49 2.96
C THR A 128 -20.91 0.36 3.53
N SER A 129 -20.37 -0.49 2.65
CA SER A 129 -19.42 -1.56 3.00
C SER A 129 -18.06 -1.05 3.51
N PHE A 130 -17.73 0.23 3.27
CA PHE A 130 -16.48 0.85 3.71
C PHE A 130 -16.48 1.23 5.21
N LYS A 131 -17.58 0.98 5.92
CA LYS A 131 -17.66 1.15 7.38
C LYS A 131 -16.78 0.15 8.15
N ASN A 132 -16.40 -0.99 7.54
CA ASN A 132 -15.52 -1.99 8.15
C ASN A 132 -14.04 -1.54 8.25
N SER A 133 -13.69 -0.37 7.71
CA SER A 133 -12.32 0.17 7.80
C SER A 133 -12.02 0.87 9.14
N LEU A 134 -13.05 1.10 9.97
CA LEU A 134 -12.89 1.64 11.33
C LEU A 134 -12.20 0.65 12.27
N ASP A 135 -12.24 -0.65 11.99
CA ASP A 135 -11.59 -1.68 12.81
C ASP A 135 -10.08 -1.45 12.93
N VAL A 136 -9.44 -0.96 11.86
CA VAL A 136 -8.01 -0.62 11.86
C VAL A 136 -7.74 0.56 12.78
N ILE A 137 -8.52 1.64 12.64
CA ILE A 137 -8.32 2.83 13.49
C ILE A 137 -8.61 2.54 14.94
N LYS A 138 -9.60 1.68 15.22
CA LYS A 138 -9.96 1.29 16.57
C LYS A 138 -8.75 0.76 17.34
N THR A 139 -7.92 -0.05 16.68
CA THR A 139 -6.71 -0.63 17.27
C THR A 139 -5.50 0.30 17.30
N LEU A 140 -5.56 1.48 16.67
CA LEU A 140 -4.42 2.41 16.68
C LEU A 140 -4.27 3.08 18.04
N GLU A 141 -3.05 3.10 18.57
CA GLU A 141 -2.68 3.94 19.70
C GLU A 141 -2.00 5.21 19.18
N ILE A 142 -2.34 6.35 19.77
CA ILE A 142 -1.67 7.62 19.50
C ILE A 142 -1.25 8.19 20.84
N ASP A 143 0.05 8.41 20.99
CA ASP A 143 0.60 9.25 22.05
C ASP A 143 1.68 10.14 21.44
N LYS A 144 1.33 11.41 21.23
CA LYS A 144 2.19 12.35 20.51
C LYS A 144 2.12 13.74 21.14
N GLY A 145 3.28 14.25 21.53
CA GLY A 145 3.47 15.62 22.00
C GLY A 145 4.02 16.55 20.91
N LEU A 146 3.64 17.84 20.95
CA LEU A 146 4.30 18.92 20.22
C LEU A 146 4.93 19.92 21.18
N SER A 147 6.21 20.21 20.93
CA SER A 147 7.05 21.12 21.73
C SER A 147 7.22 20.63 23.17
N VAL A 148 8.22 21.15 23.87
CA VAL A 148 8.38 20.96 25.31
C VAL A 148 8.49 22.32 25.96
N ASP A 149 7.81 22.52 27.08
CA ASP A 149 8.04 23.68 27.92
C ASP A 149 9.42 23.61 28.59
N LYS A 150 9.72 24.58 29.47
CA LYS A 150 11.02 24.63 30.16
C LYS A 150 11.26 23.44 31.10
N ASP A 151 10.20 22.75 31.49
CA ASP A 151 10.22 21.62 32.42
C ASP A 151 10.18 20.26 31.67
N GLY A 152 10.14 20.29 30.33
CA GLY A 152 10.17 19.09 29.48
C GLY A 152 8.79 18.56 29.11
N ASN A 153 7.72 19.25 29.48
CA ASN A 153 6.32 18.84 29.32
C ASN A 153 5.75 19.26 27.97
N ALA A 154 4.96 18.40 27.33
CA ALA A 154 4.48 18.65 25.98
C ALA A 154 3.37 19.71 25.97
N LEU A 155 3.55 20.78 25.18
CA LEU A 155 2.59 21.90 25.16
C LEU A 155 1.24 21.52 24.56
N LEU A 156 1.24 20.63 23.56
CA LEU A 156 0.05 20.00 23.00
C LEU A 156 0.29 18.50 22.95
N THR A 157 -0.69 17.72 23.38
CA THR A 157 -0.67 16.26 23.31
C THR A 157 -1.89 15.75 22.57
N ALA A 158 -1.68 14.69 21.79
CA ALA A 158 -2.72 13.90 21.15
C ALA A 158 -2.65 12.50 21.76
N HIS A 159 -3.72 12.08 22.39
CA HIS A 159 -3.84 10.78 23.04
C HIS A 159 -5.04 10.02 22.48
N LYS A 160 -4.83 8.75 22.13
CA LYS A 160 -5.87 7.80 21.76
C LYS A 160 -5.45 6.42 22.27
N GLU A 161 -6.30 5.79 23.07
CA GLU A 161 -6.11 4.42 23.53
C GLU A 161 -6.56 3.41 22.47
N ALA A 162 -6.00 2.20 22.52
CA ALA A 162 -6.55 1.06 21.79
C ALA A 162 -8.00 0.81 22.22
N ASP A 163 -8.84 0.40 21.28
CA ASP A 163 -10.27 0.16 21.47
C ASP A 163 -11.15 1.38 21.82
N ASP A 164 -10.57 2.58 21.98
CA ASP A 164 -11.31 3.84 22.06
C ASP A 164 -11.37 4.54 20.69
N PHE A 165 -12.56 5.01 20.30
CA PHE A 165 -12.76 5.84 19.10
C PHE A 165 -12.51 7.32 19.36
N CYS A 166 -12.04 7.69 20.55
CA CYS A 166 -11.86 9.08 20.90
C CYS A 166 -10.40 9.51 20.79
N LEU A 167 -10.16 10.57 20.03
CA LEU A 167 -8.93 11.34 20.08
C LEU A 167 -9.07 12.46 21.11
N TYR A 168 -8.21 12.45 22.12
CA TYR A 168 -8.09 13.50 23.11
C TYR A 168 -6.94 14.43 22.71
N LEU A 169 -7.24 15.72 22.59
CA LEU A 169 -6.24 16.75 22.30
C LEU A 169 -6.19 17.66 23.52
N ILE A 170 -5.04 17.71 24.20
CA ILE A 170 -4.91 18.35 25.52
C ILE A 170 -3.71 19.29 25.51
N THR A 171 -3.79 20.37 26.27
CA THR A 171 -2.67 21.25 26.58
C THR A 171 -2.32 21.10 28.06
N GLU A 172 -1.04 20.93 28.40
CA GLU A 172 -0.62 20.78 29.81
C GLU A 172 -0.60 22.12 30.57
N SER A 173 -0.66 23.27 29.87
CA SER A 173 -0.64 24.60 30.50
C SER A 173 -2.02 25.25 30.51
N THR A 174 -2.81 25.06 31.56
CA THR A 174 -4.11 25.73 31.73
C THR A 174 -4.02 27.26 31.85
N SER A 175 -2.83 27.82 32.11
CA SER A 175 -2.59 29.24 32.33
C SER A 175 -1.89 29.98 31.19
N LYS A 176 -1.41 29.28 30.14
CA LYS A 176 -0.71 29.90 28.97
C LYS A 176 -1.18 29.40 27.60
N VAL A 177 -2.32 28.72 27.51
CA VAL A 177 -2.86 28.24 26.22
C VAL A 177 -2.94 29.36 25.17
N GLN A 178 -3.29 30.58 25.60
CA GLN A 178 -3.42 31.76 24.74
C GLN A 178 -2.07 32.26 24.15
N ASP A 179 -0.94 31.86 24.73
CA ASP A 179 0.40 32.21 24.24
C ASP A 179 0.84 31.31 23.08
N ILE A 180 0.14 30.18 22.85
CA ILE A 180 0.47 29.25 21.77
C ILE A 180 -0.02 29.85 20.44
N PRO A 181 0.84 30.00 19.42
CA PRO A 181 0.42 30.51 18.13
C PRO A 181 -0.71 29.66 17.52
N VAL A 182 -1.81 30.30 17.14
CA VAL A 182 -2.99 29.64 16.53
C VAL A 182 -2.60 28.75 15.36
N LYS A 183 -1.64 29.18 14.52
CA LYS A 183 -1.12 28.40 13.40
C LYS A 183 -0.48 27.08 13.84
N SER A 184 0.20 27.05 14.98
CA SER A 184 0.82 25.85 15.55
C SER A 184 -0.25 24.87 16.04
N VAL A 185 -1.26 25.37 16.76
CA VAL A 185 -2.41 24.55 17.20
C VAL A 185 -3.14 23.98 15.98
N LYS A 186 -3.48 24.83 15.00
CA LYS A 186 -4.14 24.39 13.77
C LYS A 186 -3.33 23.33 13.02
N ARG A 187 -2.02 23.51 12.86
CA ARG A 187 -1.14 22.51 12.24
C ARG A 187 -1.16 21.18 12.97
N PHE A 188 -1.06 21.20 14.31
CA PHE A 188 -1.09 19.99 15.13
C PHE A 188 -2.43 19.25 15.01
N VAL A 189 -3.54 19.95 15.28
CA VAL A 189 -4.90 19.38 15.18
C VAL A 189 -5.15 18.82 13.80
N SER A 190 -4.84 19.57 12.74
CA SER A 190 -5.06 19.14 11.36
C SER A 190 -4.23 17.91 11.01
N SER A 191 -2.97 17.83 11.47
CA SER A 191 -2.12 16.65 11.29
C SER A 191 -2.78 15.42 11.91
N GLU A 192 -3.19 15.47 13.16
CA GLU A 192 -3.72 14.28 13.84
C GLU A 192 -5.09 13.88 13.31
N VAL A 193 -5.97 14.84 13.05
CA VAL A 193 -7.31 14.60 12.48
C VAL A 193 -7.23 14.02 11.07
N PHE A 194 -6.48 14.66 10.17
CA PHE A 194 -6.38 14.15 8.79
C PHE A 194 -5.59 12.86 8.71
N LYS A 195 -4.58 12.64 9.57
CA LYS A 195 -3.88 11.35 9.63
C LYS A 195 -4.85 10.23 9.96
N LEU A 196 -5.70 10.40 10.99
CA LEU A 196 -6.72 9.42 11.35
C LEU A 196 -7.72 9.15 10.24
N ILE A 197 -8.23 10.20 9.57
CA ILE A 197 -9.11 10.02 8.41
C ILE A 197 -8.36 9.31 7.28
N HIS A 198 -7.09 9.61 7.03
CA HIS A 198 -6.36 9.01 5.93
C HIS A 198 -6.03 7.53 6.19
N THR A 199 -5.55 7.20 7.38
CA THR A 199 -5.20 5.81 7.76
C THR A 199 -6.44 4.93 7.96
N SER A 200 -7.64 5.53 8.02
CA SER A 200 -8.89 4.79 7.95
C SER A 200 -9.11 4.07 6.62
N PHE A 201 -8.50 4.55 5.53
CA PHE A 201 -8.72 3.96 4.22
C PHE A 201 -7.86 2.71 4.06
N PHE A 202 -6.56 2.88 4.32
CA PHE A 202 -5.53 1.87 4.38
C PHE A 202 -4.49 2.31 5.41
N LEU A 203 -3.92 1.36 6.16
CA LEU A 203 -2.97 1.66 7.23
C LEU A 203 -1.68 2.26 6.65
N ASP A 204 -1.09 1.57 5.68
CA ASP A 204 0.02 2.06 4.87
C ASP A 204 -0.11 1.56 3.41
N VAL A 205 0.72 2.09 2.51
CA VAL A 205 0.70 1.79 1.08
C VAL A 205 2.09 1.44 0.55
N TYR A 206 2.22 0.26 -0.04
CA TYR A 206 3.45 -0.27 -0.58
C TYR A 206 3.36 -0.51 -2.09
N PHE A 207 4.51 -0.39 -2.77
CA PHE A 207 4.63 -0.55 -4.22
C PHE A 207 5.69 -1.61 -4.54
N LEU A 208 5.31 -2.58 -5.36
CA LEU A 208 6.21 -3.51 -6.04
C LEU A 208 6.10 -3.28 -7.55
N PRO A 209 6.81 -2.26 -8.08
CA PRO A 209 6.78 -1.94 -9.51
C PRO A 209 7.40 -3.04 -10.37
N SER A 210 7.12 -3.07 -11.67
CA SER A 210 7.71 -4.03 -12.62
C SER A 210 9.24 -3.87 -12.73
N GLU A 211 9.81 -2.69 -12.48
CA GLU A 211 11.26 -2.48 -12.50
C GLU A 211 12.02 -3.09 -11.30
N ARG A 212 11.31 -3.74 -10.36
CA ARG A 212 11.87 -4.29 -9.12
C ARG A 212 13.03 -5.29 -9.31
N THR A 213 13.06 -6.03 -10.42
CA THR A 213 14.15 -6.96 -10.76
C THR A 213 15.51 -6.27 -10.85
N GLY A 214 15.51 -5.05 -11.39
CA GLY A 214 16.70 -4.27 -11.66
C GLY A 214 17.12 -3.48 -10.42
N ILE A 215 16.15 -2.87 -9.73
CA ILE A 215 16.45 -1.96 -8.61
C ILE A 215 17.16 -2.67 -7.46
N ILE A 216 16.79 -3.93 -7.19
CA ILE A 216 17.36 -4.69 -6.08
C ILE A 216 18.87 -4.90 -6.23
N GLN A 217 19.38 -4.85 -7.47
CA GLN A 217 20.80 -4.95 -7.77
C GLN A 217 21.58 -3.68 -7.43
N LEU A 218 20.91 -2.52 -7.44
CA LEU A 218 21.49 -1.21 -7.14
C LEU A 218 21.61 -0.93 -5.64
N ILE A 219 20.88 -1.68 -4.81
CA ILE A 219 20.86 -1.47 -3.35
C ILE A 219 22.05 -2.15 -2.68
N SER A 220 22.52 -3.29 -3.19
CA SER A 220 23.69 -3.98 -2.64
C SER A 220 24.93 -3.06 -2.68
N GLY A 221 25.42 -2.66 -1.50
CA GLY A 221 26.51 -1.68 -1.35
C GLY A 221 26.06 -0.25 -1.01
N SER A 222 24.76 0.03 -0.93
CA SER A 222 24.24 1.31 -0.43
C SER A 222 24.38 1.40 1.10
N ARG A 223 24.76 2.58 1.61
CA ARG A 223 24.87 2.86 3.06
C ARG A 223 23.50 3.14 3.69
N ARG A 224 23.32 2.73 4.95
CA ARG A 224 22.16 3.10 5.77
C ARG A 224 22.05 4.61 5.95
N PHE A 225 20.81 5.11 5.93
CA PHE A 225 20.42 6.35 6.60
C PHE A 225 19.51 5.97 7.77
N GLY A 226 19.87 6.34 9.00
CA GLY A 226 19.14 5.93 10.20
C GLY A 226 17.80 6.65 10.37
N LYS A 227 16.85 6.02 11.10
CA LYS A 227 15.55 6.60 11.49
C LYS A 227 15.64 7.94 12.24
N ASN A 228 16.77 8.25 12.88
CA ASN A 228 16.95 9.51 13.63
C ASN A 228 17.33 10.71 12.76
N ASP A 229 17.52 10.50 11.46
CA ASP A 229 17.95 11.54 10.51
C ASP A 229 16.80 12.08 9.65
N ASP A 230 15.55 12.02 10.11
CA ASP A 230 14.46 12.73 9.43
C ASP A 230 14.75 14.24 9.28
N ASN A 231 15.50 14.81 10.23
CA ASN A 231 16.01 16.19 10.15
C ASN A 231 17.18 16.37 9.16
N GLU A 232 18.04 15.37 8.96
CA GLU A 232 19.09 15.41 7.92
C GLU A 232 18.53 15.12 6.53
N ARG A 233 17.52 14.25 6.41
CA ARG A 233 16.69 14.08 5.20
C ARG A 233 16.03 15.40 4.82
N GLU A 234 15.39 16.10 5.76
CA GLU A 234 14.83 17.42 5.49
C GLU A 234 15.91 18.45 5.10
N LYS A 235 17.08 18.43 5.74
CA LYS A 235 18.19 19.36 5.42
C LYS A 235 18.87 19.05 4.09
N GLU A 236 19.03 17.79 3.70
CA GLU A 236 19.54 17.41 2.38
C GLU A 236 18.49 17.64 1.28
N ILE A 237 17.20 17.39 1.55
CA ILE A 237 16.11 17.70 0.60
C ILE A 237 15.96 19.21 0.39
N LYS A 238 16.16 20.02 1.45
CA LYS A 238 16.16 21.49 1.36
C LYS A 238 17.48 22.05 0.80
N GLY A 239 18.60 21.34 0.97
CA GLY A 239 19.94 21.73 0.53
C GLY A 239 20.31 21.28 -0.89
N ARG A 240 19.68 20.23 -1.40
CA ARG A 240 19.70 19.91 -2.83
C ARG A 240 18.90 21.01 -3.53
N ASN A 241 19.60 21.78 -4.37
CA ASN A 241 18.94 22.67 -5.33
C ASN A 241 17.72 21.96 -5.93
N LYS A 242 16.63 22.70 -6.11
CA LYS A 242 15.32 22.31 -6.68
C LYS A 242 15.38 21.67 -8.10
N LYS A 243 16.54 21.19 -8.53
CA LYS A 243 16.81 20.37 -9.70
C LYS A 243 16.70 18.88 -9.31
N GLU A 244 15.52 18.34 -9.59
CA GLU A 244 15.37 17.06 -10.30
C GLU A 244 16.09 15.84 -9.71
N ASN A 245 15.56 15.28 -8.61
CA ASN A 245 15.73 13.85 -8.34
C ASN A 245 14.57 13.09 -9.00
N PHE A 246 14.89 12.45 -10.14
CA PHE A 246 13.99 11.83 -11.14
C PHE A 246 13.58 10.38 -10.80
N VAL A 247 13.40 10.03 -9.51
CA VAL A 247 12.96 8.67 -9.15
C VAL A 247 11.44 8.65 -8.99
N PRO A 248 10.69 7.87 -9.78
CA PRO A 248 9.25 7.73 -9.62
C PRO A 248 8.90 7.28 -8.20
N LEU A 249 7.81 7.79 -7.63
CA LEU A 249 7.39 7.48 -6.26
C LEU A 249 7.29 5.96 -6.00
N PRO A 250 6.69 5.13 -6.88
CA PRO A 250 6.64 3.68 -6.65
C PRO A 250 8.03 3.05 -6.48
N LEU A 251 9.00 3.51 -7.26
CA LEU A 251 10.38 3.02 -7.20
C LEU A 251 11.11 3.53 -5.95
N GLY A 252 10.94 4.81 -5.62
CA GLY A 252 11.50 5.40 -4.40
C GLY A 252 10.95 4.75 -3.13
N SER A 253 9.65 4.47 -3.11
CA SER A 253 8.98 3.77 -2.01
C SER A 253 9.49 2.33 -1.84
N LEU A 254 9.70 1.60 -2.94
CA LEU A 254 10.32 0.26 -2.89
C LEU A 254 11.76 0.33 -2.34
N LEU A 255 12.56 1.31 -2.78
CA LEU A 255 13.92 1.50 -2.27
C LEU A 255 13.91 1.75 -0.76
N ASP A 256 13.07 2.68 -0.30
CA ASP A 256 12.91 2.98 1.11
C ASP A 256 12.51 1.72 1.88
N MET A 257 11.49 0.99 1.42
CA MET A 257 11.02 -0.26 2.02
C MET A 257 12.17 -1.26 2.20
N LEU A 258 12.98 -1.49 1.17
CA LEU A 258 14.09 -2.43 1.20
C LEU A 258 15.21 -1.98 2.14
N ILE A 259 15.53 -0.69 2.19
CA ILE A 259 16.55 -0.12 3.10
C ILE A 259 16.10 -0.20 4.57
N TYR A 260 14.81 0.01 4.84
CA TYR A 260 14.24 -0.12 6.19
C TYR A 260 14.10 -1.58 6.63
N SER A 261 13.90 -2.51 5.70
CA SER A 261 13.76 -3.94 5.98
C SER A 261 15.12 -4.66 6.11
N GLY A 262 15.17 -5.76 6.87
CA GLY A 262 16.36 -6.65 6.89
C GLY A 262 17.44 -6.32 7.93
N ASP A 263 17.20 -5.41 8.87
CA ASP A 263 18.07 -5.20 10.01
C ASP A 263 17.83 -6.24 11.12
N GLU A 264 18.88 -6.69 11.81
CA GLU A 264 18.78 -7.56 12.99
C GLU A 264 17.97 -6.90 14.11
N LYS A 265 18.12 -5.57 14.31
CA LYS A 265 17.30 -4.85 15.30
C LYS A 265 15.81 -4.90 14.95
N HIS A 266 15.47 -4.55 13.71
CA HIS A 266 14.09 -4.59 13.24
C HIS A 266 13.53 -6.01 13.24
N TRP A 267 14.35 -7.03 12.98
CA TRP A 267 13.95 -8.43 13.11
C TRP A 267 13.55 -8.79 14.54
N ASN A 268 14.34 -8.36 15.53
CA ASN A 268 14.03 -8.62 16.94
C ASN A 268 12.74 -7.91 17.39
N GLU A 269 12.57 -6.64 17.03
CA GLU A 269 11.34 -5.88 17.27
C GLU A 269 10.14 -6.59 16.63
N ARG A 270 10.28 -7.02 15.37
CA ARG A 270 9.25 -7.71 14.62
C ARG A 270 8.86 -9.06 15.23
N MET A 271 9.82 -9.80 15.77
CA MET A 271 9.57 -11.05 16.48
C MET A 271 8.89 -10.84 17.83
N GLU A 272 9.19 -9.73 18.52
CA GLU A 272 8.46 -9.32 19.71
C GLU A 272 6.99 -9.00 19.37
N GLU A 273 6.74 -8.25 18.30
CA GLU A 273 5.39 -7.98 17.80
C GLU A 273 4.66 -9.29 17.44
N ALA A 274 5.33 -10.21 16.74
CA ALA A 274 4.78 -11.51 16.36
C ALA A 274 4.37 -12.37 17.57
N SER A 275 5.02 -12.18 18.73
CA SER A 275 4.67 -12.87 19.97
C SER A 275 3.33 -12.39 20.58
N LYS A 276 2.89 -11.18 20.20
CA LYS A 276 1.68 -10.52 20.71
C LYS A 276 0.58 -10.40 19.65
N ASN A 277 0.91 -10.53 18.36
CA ASN A 277 -0.02 -10.33 17.25
C ASN A 277 -0.01 -11.51 16.25
N GLU A 278 -1.12 -12.25 16.20
CA GLU A 278 -1.30 -13.41 15.32
C GLU A 278 -1.29 -13.06 13.82
N TYR A 279 -1.64 -11.83 13.42
CA TYR A 279 -1.53 -11.41 12.02
C TYR A 279 -0.07 -11.32 11.58
N ILE A 280 0.78 -10.69 12.41
CA ILE A 280 2.21 -10.56 12.13
C ILE A 280 2.87 -11.94 11.99
N LYS A 281 2.53 -12.87 12.89
CA LYS A 281 2.98 -14.26 12.80
C LYS A 281 2.55 -14.95 11.50
N LYS A 282 1.33 -14.71 11.02
CA LYS A 282 0.87 -15.21 9.72
C LYS A 282 1.66 -14.61 8.56
N TYR A 283 1.96 -13.32 8.57
CA TYR A 283 2.73 -12.68 7.51
C TYR A 283 4.17 -13.21 7.44
N ILE A 284 4.82 -13.41 8.58
CA ILE A 284 6.14 -14.06 8.64
C ILE A 284 6.08 -15.47 8.05
N LYS A 285 5.06 -16.27 8.40
CA LYS A 285 4.86 -17.60 7.83
C LYS A 285 4.61 -17.58 6.31
N MET A 286 3.91 -16.57 5.81
CA MET A 286 3.74 -16.37 4.35
C MET A 286 5.06 -16.06 3.65
N ALA A 287 5.93 -15.28 4.30
CA ALA A 287 7.28 -15.04 3.81
C ALA A 287 8.09 -16.34 3.73
N GLU A 288 7.96 -17.22 4.74
CA GLU A 288 8.58 -18.56 4.73
C GLU A 288 8.05 -19.44 3.59
N ILE A 289 6.73 -19.47 3.37
CA ILE A 289 6.12 -20.22 2.25
C ILE A 289 6.65 -19.72 0.90
N LEU A 290 6.78 -18.41 0.73
CA LEU A 290 7.33 -17.80 -0.49
C LEU A 290 8.78 -18.25 -0.71
N GLU A 291 9.58 -18.35 0.35
CA GLU A 291 10.95 -18.86 0.28
C GLU A 291 11.02 -20.37 -0.02
N THR A 292 10.24 -21.19 0.70
CA THR A 292 10.37 -22.65 0.64
C THR A 292 9.67 -23.27 -0.55
N ASP A 293 8.44 -22.85 -0.82
CA ASP A 293 7.55 -23.53 -1.77
C ASP A 293 7.55 -22.88 -3.16
N ILE A 294 8.04 -21.64 -3.27
CA ILE A 294 8.10 -20.88 -4.53
C ILE A 294 9.54 -20.64 -4.98
N LEU A 295 10.41 -20.08 -4.13
CA LEU A 295 11.80 -19.77 -4.50
C LEU A 295 12.77 -20.95 -4.35
N GLY A 296 12.52 -21.84 -3.39
CA GLY A 296 13.42 -22.96 -3.07
C GLY A 296 14.66 -22.56 -2.26
N GLY A 297 14.61 -21.42 -1.57
CA GLY A 297 15.72 -20.87 -0.78
C GLY A 297 15.33 -19.59 -0.04
N THR A 298 16.18 -19.16 0.88
CA THR A 298 15.89 -18.04 1.79
C THR A 298 16.67 -16.78 1.43
N VAL A 299 16.08 -15.60 1.62
CA VAL A 299 16.76 -14.31 1.53
C VAL A 299 17.09 -13.78 2.91
N LYS A 300 18.29 -13.22 3.06
CA LYS A 300 18.75 -12.56 4.29
C LYS A 300 19.51 -11.28 3.94
N THR A 301 19.52 -10.34 4.87
CA THR A 301 20.31 -9.12 4.77
C THR A 301 21.44 -9.19 5.79
N VAL A 302 22.63 -8.72 5.40
CA VAL A 302 23.82 -8.65 6.24
C VAL A 302 24.39 -7.25 6.17
N GLU A 303 24.69 -6.66 7.31
CA GLU A 303 25.40 -5.39 7.41
C GLU A 303 26.91 -5.63 7.37
N LYS A 304 27.59 -4.96 6.45
CA LYS A 304 29.05 -5.01 6.33
C LYS A 304 29.72 -4.08 7.36
N PRO A 305 31.01 -4.29 7.68
CA PRO A 305 31.75 -3.43 8.61
C PRO A 305 31.77 -1.94 8.25
N ASP A 306 31.56 -1.59 6.98
CA ASP A 306 31.49 -0.21 6.48
C ASP A 306 30.08 0.40 6.53
N GLY A 307 29.11 -0.31 7.13
CA GLY A 307 27.71 0.09 7.25
C GLY A 307 26.89 -0.08 5.98
N SER A 308 27.45 -0.69 4.92
CA SER A 308 26.70 -1.03 3.71
C SER A 308 25.90 -2.32 3.88
N MET A 309 24.77 -2.42 3.18
CA MET A 309 23.92 -3.62 3.20
C MET A 309 24.23 -4.57 2.05
N GLU A 310 24.21 -5.86 2.38
CA GLU A 310 24.31 -6.95 1.41
C GLU A 310 23.11 -7.88 1.53
N PHE A 311 22.43 -8.07 0.41
CA PHE A 311 21.30 -8.99 0.29
C PHE A 311 21.83 -10.33 -0.24
N LEU A 312 21.59 -11.40 0.50
CA LEU A 312 22.09 -12.74 0.23
C LEU A 312 20.93 -13.70 0.02
N TYR A 313 21.11 -14.64 -0.90
CA TYR A 313 20.20 -15.75 -1.14
C TYR A 313 20.90 -17.06 -0.80
N ASN A 314 20.25 -17.87 0.03
CA ASN A 314 20.70 -19.20 0.40
C ASN A 314 19.82 -20.24 -0.29
N LEU A 315 20.35 -20.84 -1.36
CA LEU A 315 19.66 -21.95 -2.02
C LEU A 315 19.73 -23.19 -1.12
N LYS A 316 18.61 -23.89 -0.95
CA LYS A 316 18.51 -25.05 -0.04
C LYS A 316 19.66 -26.04 -0.26
N GLY A 317 20.48 -26.22 0.78
CA GLY A 317 21.62 -27.15 0.79
C GLY A 317 22.88 -26.68 0.05
N LYS A 318 22.99 -25.39 -0.30
CA LYS A 318 24.18 -24.80 -0.93
C LYS A 318 24.73 -23.61 -0.12
N GLU A 319 25.84 -23.05 -0.59
CA GLU A 319 26.39 -21.81 -0.06
C GLU A 319 25.48 -20.61 -0.39
N ALA A 320 25.59 -19.55 0.39
CA ALA A 320 24.89 -18.30 0.15
C ALA A 320 25.57 -17.52 -0.99
N PHE A 321 24.77 -16.91 -1.85
CA PHE A 321 25.24 -16.07 -2.95
C PHE A 321 24.65 -14.67 -2.83
N ASP A 322 25.35 -13.69 -3.40
CA ASP A 322 24.82 -12.34 -3.54
C ASP A 322 23.52 -12.36 -4.35
N LEU A 323 22.52 -11.63 -3.90
CA LEU A 323 21.22 -11.56 -4.57
C LEU A 323 21.35 -11.11 -6.04
N GLN A 324 22.38 -10.32 -6.36
CA GLN A 324 22.70 -9.86 -7.71
C GLN A 324 22.92 -11.00 -8.71
N VAL A 325 23.57 -12.09 -8.28
CA VAL A 325 23.92 -13.24 -9.14
C VAL A 325 22.86 -14.34 -9.14
N THR A 326 21.71 -14.11 -8.52
CA THR A 326 20.60 -15.06 -8.49
C THR A 326 19.70 -14.95 -9.73
N SER A 327 18.80 -15.93 -9.89
CA SER A 327 17.78 -15.92 -10.94
C SER A 327 16.86 -14.68 -10.84
N SER A 328 16.30 -14.24 -11.97
CA SER A 328 15.35 -13.12 -12.00
C SER A 328 14.14 -13.36 -11.11
N CYS A 329 13.61 -14.58 -11.06
CA CYS A 329 12.52 -14.98 -10.15
C CYS A 329 12.80 -14.62 -8.67
N VAL A 330 14.00 -14.93 -8.17
CA VAL A 330 14.40 -14.61 -6.79
C VAL A 330 14.46 -13.10 -6.58
N LYS A 331 15.02 -12.37 -7.55
CA LYS A 331 15.12 -10.90 -7.50
C LYS A 331 13.74 -10.23 -7.52
N ASP A 332 12.79 -10.78 -8.25
CA ASP A 332 11.44 -10.23 -8.39
C ASP A 332 10.57 -10.41 -7.16
N LEU A 333 10.75 -11.53 -6.45
CA LEU A 333 9.93 -11.89 -5.30
C LEU A 333 10.59 -11.57 -3.95
N ALA A 334 11.91 -11.35 -3.91
CA ALA A 334 12.60 -10.93 -2.69
C ALA A 334 11.94 -9.69 -2.02
N PRO A 335 11.56 -8.62 -2.73
CA PRO A 335 10.83 -7.50 -2.13
C PRO A 335 9.56 -7.90 -1.39
N LEU A 336 8.78 -8.84 -1.93
CA LEU A 336 7.56 -9.32 -1.28
C LEU A 336 7.87 -10.10 0.01
N ILE A 337 8.97 -10.85 0.04
CA ILE A 337 9.47 -11.49 1.28
C ILE A 337 9.80 -10.44 2.33
N TYR A 338 10.55 -9.40 1.96
CA TYR A 338 10.92 -8.33 2.88
C TYR A 338 9.71 -7.59 3.44
N TYR A 339 8.73 -7.27 2.58
CA TYR A 339 7.46 -6.69 3.01
C TYR A 339 6.74 -7.59 4.03
N LEU A 340 6.46 -8.86 3.67
CA LEU A 340 5.72 -9.79 4.52
C LEU A 340 6.43 -10.04 5.86
N ARG A 341 7.75 -10.19 5.83
CA ARG A 341 8.54 -10.50 7.02
C ARG A 341 8.65 -9.30 7.96
N PHE A 342 8.93 -8.11 7.45
CA PHE A 342 9.37 -6.99 8.28
C PHE A 342 8.34 -5.88 8.45
N LEU A 343 7.38 -5.72 7.53
CA LEU A 343 6.58 -4.49 7.44
C LEU A 343 5.07 -4.72 7.39
N ALA A 344 4.62 -5.84 6.84
CA ALA A 344 3.21 -6.06 6.55
C ALA A 344 2.33 -5.97 7.81
N ASP A 345 1.25 -5.20 7.74
CA ASP A 345 0.27 -5.12 8.80
C ASP A 345 -1.17 -5.21 8.26
N LYS A 346 -2.10 -5.54 9.14
CA LYS A 346 -3.51 -5.66 8.80
C LYS A 346 -4.05 -4.29 8.41
N GLY A 347 -4.62 -4.21 7.21
CA GLY A 347 -5.17 -2.97 6.67
C GLY A 347 -4.25 -2.26 5.68
N ASP A 348 -3.03 -2.76 5.45
CA ASP A 348 -2.14 -2.27 4.40
C ASP A 348 -2.76 -2.43 3.01
N LEU A 349 -2.35 -1.56 2.09
CA LEU A 349 -2.50 -1.72 0.66
C LEU A 349 -1.13 -2.00 0.01
N ILE A 350 -1.05 -3.06 -0.79
CA ILE A 350 0.11 -3.31 -1.64
C ILE A 350 -0.31 -3.35 -3.10
N VAL A 351 0.43 -2.62 -3.95
CA VAL A 351 0.32 -2.71 -5.41
C VAL A 351 1.46 -3.56 -5.94
N ILE A 352 1.13 -4.60 -6.70
CA ILE A 352 2.12 -5.47 -7.34
C ILE A 352 1.91 -5.43 -8.85
N ASP A 353 2.84 -4.79 -9.55
CA ASP A 353 2.77 -4.62 -11.00
C ASP A 353 3.41 -5.85 -11.67
N GLU A 354 2.64 -6.61 -12.44
CA GLU A 354 3.05 -7.86 -13.08
C GLU A 354 3.70 -8.87 -12.11
N PRO A 355 2.96 -9.40 -11.11
CA PRO A 355 3.48 -10.40 -10.17
C PRO A 355 3.98 -11.68 -10.86
N GLU A 356 3.51 -11.98 -12.06
CA GLU A 356 3.93 -13.12 -12.90
C GLU A 356 5.31 -12.96 -13.55
N MET A 357 5.88 -11.74 -13.55
CA MET A 357 7.09 -11.46 -14.31
C MET A 357 8.22 -12.40 -13.87
N ASN A 358 8.92 -12.98 -14.85
CA ASN A 358 9.99 -13.98 -14.64
C ASN A 358 9.59 -15.29 -13.93
N LEU A 359 8.29 -15.56 -13.72
CA LEU A 359 7.81 -16.78 -13.06
C LEU A 359 7.38 -17.86 -14.06
N HIS A 360 7.73 -19.11 -13.75
CA HIS A 360 7.17 -20.30 -14.40
C HIS A 360 5.65 -20.39 -14.12
N PRO A 361 4.81 -20.93 -15.02
CA PRO A 361 3.36 -21.04 -14.81
C PRO A 361 2.96 -21.66 -13.46
N GLU A 362 3.66 -22.70 -13.01
CA GLU A 362 3.40 -23.29 -11.68
C GLU A 362 3.64 -22.29 -10.54
N SER A 363 4.69 -21.47 -10.62
CA SER A 363 4.97 -20.43 -9.62
C SER A 363 3.96 -19.29 -9.68
N GLN A 364 3.42 -18.97 -10.86
CA GLN A 364 2.32 -18.00 -10.98
C GLN A 364 1.09 -18.49 -10.21
N ILE A 365 0.69 -19.75 -10.38
CA ILE A 365 -0.41 -20.38 -9.61
C ILE A 365 -0.17 -20.27 -8.10
N LYS A 366 1.04 -20.60 -7.63
CA LYS A 366 1.41 -20.48 -6.21
C LYS A 366 1.37 -19.04 -5.70
N ILE A 367 1.82 -18.08 -6.50
CA ILE A 367 1.74 -16.66 -6.15
C ILE A 367 0.29 -16.21 -6.01
N MET A 368 -0.61 -16.61 -6.90
CA MET A 368 -2.04 -16.28 -6.74
C MET A 368 -2.63 -16.87 -5.45
N GLU A 369 -2.27 -18.11 -5.09
CA GLU A 369 -2.66 -18.71 -3.81
C GLU A 369 -2.13 -17.90 -2.61
N LEU A 370 -0.87 -17.46 -2.65
CA LEU A 370 -0.26 -16.64 -1.61
C LEU A 370 -0.94 -15.26 -1.49
N LEU A 371 -1.22 -14.59 -2.60
CA LEU A 371 -1.91 -13.29 -2.62
C LEU A 371 -3.32 -13.41 -2.03
N ALA A 372 -4.03 -14.51 -2.31
CA ALA A 372 -5.33 -14.78 -1.68
C ALA A 372 -5.21 -14.98 -0.16
N MET A 373 -4.16 -15.67 0.31
CA MET A 373 -3.87 -15.81 1.74
C MET A 373 -3.58 -14.46 2.41
N MET A 374 -2.82 -13.57 1.75
CA MET A 374 -2.56 -12.21 2.22
C MET A 374 -3.87 -11.43 2.40
N VAL A 375 -4.76 -11.53 1.41
CA VAL A 375 -6.07 -10.85 1.43
C VAL A 375 -6.96 -11.37 2.54
N ASN A 376 -7.03 -12.69 2.71
CA ASN A 376 -7.76 -13.32 3.82
C ASN A 376 -7.17 -12.99 5.20
N SER A 377 -5.90 -12.55 5.25
CA SER A 377 -5.24 -12.06 6.46
C SER A 377 -5.32 -10.53 6.61
N GLY A 378 -6.13 -9.85 5.81
CA GLY A 378 -6.48 -8.44 5.99
C GLY A 378 -5.63 -7.43 5.21
N ILE A 379 -4.65 -7.89 4.42
CA ILE A 379 -3.93 -7.04 3.47
C ILE A 379 -4.83 -6.76 2.26
N LYS A 380 -4.74 -5.58 1.69
CA LYS A 380 -5.42 -5.19 0.46
C LYS A 380 -4.41 -5.24 -0.67
N VAL A 381 -4.79 -5.83 -1.80
CA VAL A 381 -3.88 -6.10 -2.92
C VAL A 381 -4.49 -5.55 -4.20
N ILE A 382 -3.73 -4.71 -4.90
CA ILE A 382 -3.99 -4.38 -6.30
C ILE A 382 -2.91 -5.05 -7.14
N ILE A 383 -3.29 -5.83 -8.15
CA ILE A 383 -2.35 -6.37 -9.12
C ILE A 383 -2.64 -5.84 -10.52
N THR A 384 -1.59 -5.66 -11.32
CA THR A 384 -1.72 -5.57 -12.77
C THR A 384 -1.18 -6.87 -13.36
N THR A 385 -1.82 -7.40 -14.39
CA THR A 385 -1.36 -8.65 -15.00
C THR A 385 -1.83 -8.78 -16.44
N HIS A 386 -1.10 -9.58 -17.21
CA HIS A 386 -1.51 -10.11 -18.51
C HIS A 386 -1.53 -11.65 -18.50
N SER A 387 -1.33 -12.27 -17.33
CA SER A 387 -1.25 -13.74 -17.17
C SER A 387 -2.63 -14.36 -17.03
N THR A 388 -2.96 -15.24 -17.98
CA THR A 388 -4.14 -16.09 -17.91
C THR A 388 -4.09 -17.05 -16.74
N TYR A 389 -2.91 -17.59 -16.42
CA TYR A 389 -2.73 -18.51 -15.29
C TYR A 389 -3.13 -17.91 -13.94
N LEU A 390 -2.78 -16.65 -13.67
CA LEU A 390 -3.13 -16.01 -12.39
C LEU A 390 -4.63 -15.82 -12.26
N VAL A 391 -5.25 -15.29 -13.30
CA VAL A 391 -6.64 -14.85 -13.30
C VAL A 391 -7.59 -16.05 -13.39
N ASP A 392 -7.27 -17.07 -14.19
CA ASP A 392 -8.05 -18.32 -14.22
C ASP A 392 -7.95 -19.06 -12.88
N HIS A 393 -6.76 -19.06 -12.25
CA HIS A 393 -6.61 -19.68 -10.94
C HIS A 393 -7.35 -18.91 -9.84
N LEU A 394 -7.45 -17.58 -9.93
CA LEU A 394 -8.31 -16.79 -9.05
C LEU A 394 -9.79 -17.24 -9.11
N SER A 395 -10.27 -17.61 -10.30
CA SER A 395 -11.61 -18.22 -10.46
C SER A 395 -11.70 -19.58 -9.74
N ASN A 396 -10.65 -20.40 -9.79
CA ASN A 396 -10.60 -21.67 -9.04
C ASN A 396 -10.63 -21.44 -7.51
N LEU A 397 -9.89 -20.46 -7.00
CA LEU A 397 -9.83 -20.15 -5.57
C LEU A 397 -11.17 -19.65 -5.04
N THR A 398 -11.85 -18.81 -5.83
CA THR A 398 -13.19 -18.30 -5.48
C THR A 398 -14.25 -19.40 -5.57
N LYS A 399 -14.15 -20.29 -6.57
CA LYS A 399 -15.00 -21.48 -6.65
C LYS A 399 -14.83 -22.38 -5.44
N ALA A 400 -13.59 -22.69 -5.04
CA ALA A 400 -13.28 -23.52 -3.88
C ALA A 400 -13.85 -22.93 -2.58
N TYR A 401 -13.87 -21.60 -2.44
CA TYR A 401 -14.47 -20.93 -1.28
C TYR A 401 -15.97 -21.22 -1.13
N THR A 402 -16.71 -21.39 -2.24
CA THR A 402 -18.17 -21.62 -2.23
C THR A 402 -18.58 -23.07 -1.91
N LEU A 403 -17.65 -24.02 -2.00
CA LEU A 403 -17.96 -25.43 -1.78
C LEU A 403 -18.28 -25.71 -0.29
N LYS A 404 -19.32 -26.51 -0.04
CA LYS A 404 -19.72 -26.88 1.33
C LYS A 404 -18.74 -27.86 1.97
N GLU A 405 -18.29 -28.85 1.20
CA GLU A 405 -17.33 -29.85 1.63
C GLU A 405 -15.94 -29.42 1.18
N LYS A 406 -15.13 -28.98 2.14
CA LYS A 406 -13.77 -28.46 1.91
C LYS A 406 -12.67 -29.39 2.44
N GLU A 407 -13.05 -30.48 3.10
CA GLU A 407 -12.09 -31.38 3.73
C GLU A 407 -11.21 -32.06 2.67
N GLY A 408 -9.89 -31.89 2.78
CA GLY A 408 -8.91 -32.40 1.80
C GLY A 408 -8.93 -31.66 0.45
N LEU A 409 -9.73 -30.60 0.29
CA LEU A 409 -9.79 -29.84 -0.96
C LEU A 409 -8.46 -29.12 -1.24
N GLU A 410 -7.78 -28.68 -0.18
CA GLU A 410 -6.48 -28.03 -0.25
C GLU A 410 -5.42 -28.87 -0.96
N GLU A 411 -5.50 -30.21 -0.93
CA GLU A 411 -4.55 -31.10 -1.59
C GLU A 411 -4.55 -30.97 -3.13
N LYS A 412 -5.62 -30.39 -3.70
CA LYS A 412 -5.69 -30.10 -5.15
C LYS A 412 -4.96 -28.81 -5.54
N PHE A 413 -4.60 -27.98 -4.57
CA PHE A 413 -3.95 -26.68 -4.76
C PHE A 413 -2.44 -26.78 -4.50
N LYS A 414 -1.66 -25.85 -5.07
CA LYS A 414 -0.20 -25.99 -5.13
C LYS A 414 0.48 -25.75 -3.79
N LEU A 415 -0.01 -24.82 -2.98
CA LEU A 415 0.48 -24.52 -1.63
C LEU A 415 -0.18 -25.38 -0.55
N LYS A 416 -1.19 -26.19 -0.92
CA LYS A 416 -1.92 -27.08 0.01
C LYS A 416 -2.44 -26.37 1.25
N ASN A 417 -2.95 -25.15 1.07
CA ASN A 417 -3.38 -24.32 2.18
C ASN A 417 -4.79 -23.78 1.92
N LYS A 418 -5.74 -24.16 2.79
CA LYS A 418 -7.14 -23.72 2.74
C LYS A 418 -7.32 -22.21 2.91
N ASP A 419 -6.34 -21.51 3.48
CA ASP A 419 -6.36 -20.06 3.65
C ASP A 419 -6.23 -19.33 2.30
N SER A 420 -5.90 -20.04 1.21
CA SER A 420 -5.90 -19.51 -0.16
C SER A 420 -7.30 -19.40 -0.78
N PHE A 421 -8.32 -20.01 -0.20
CA PHE A 421 -9.68 -19.92 -0.73
C PHE A 421 -10.29 -18.56 -0.37
N ILE A 422 -10.68 -17.78 -1.38
CA ILE A 422 -11.09 -16.37 -1.20
C ILE A 422 -12.55 -16.15 -1.61
N SER A 423 -13.27 -15.31 -0.85
CA SER A 423 -14.65 -14.94 -1.20
C SER A 423 -14.70 -14.09 -2.47
N GLN A 424 -15.70 -14.35 -3.33
CA GLN A 424 -16.02 -13.51 -4.49
C GLN A 424 -16.32 -12.05 -4.11
N ASP A 425 -16.86 -11.81 -2.91
CA ASP A 425 -17.11 -10.46 -2.40
C ASP A 425 -15.81 -9.67 -2.15
N ASN A 426 -14.70 -10.38 -1.95
CA ASN A 426 -13.38 -9.79 -1.75
C ASN A 426 -12.63 -9.55 -3.06
N VAL A 427 -13.17 -9.95 -4.21
CA VAL A 427 -12.48 -9.94 -5.50
C VAL A 427 -13.21 -9.06 -6.53
N SER A 428 -12.46 -8.25 -7.25
CA SER A 428 -12.90 -7.56 -8.48
C SER A 428 -11.83 -7.64 -9.56
N VAL A 429 -12.25 -7.77 -10.81
CA VAL A 429 -11.35 -7.91 -11.96
C VAL A 429 -11.81 -6.97 -13.07
N TYR A 430 -10.89 -6.12 -13.54
CA TYR A 430 -11.20 -5.10 -14.54
C TYR A 430 -10.33 -5.24 -15.77
N LEU A 431 -10.96 -5.35 -16.93
CA LEU A 431 -10.31 -5.35 -18.24
C LEU A 431 -10.09 -3.91 -18.72
N PHE A 432 -8.83 -3.59 -19.03
CA PHE A 432 -8.41 -2.34 -19.61
C PHE A 432 -8.30 -2.49 -21.12
N ASP A 433 -9.22 -1.88 -21.85
CA ASP A 433 -9.17 -1.88 -23.31
C ASP A 433 -9.91 -0.68 -23.92
N ASN A 434 -9.42 -0.23 -25.08
CA ASN A 434 -10.03 0.82 -25.90
C ASN A 434 -10.44 2.08 -25.10
N GLY A 435 -9.54 2.58 -24.25
CA GLY A 435 -9.78 3.79 -23.45
C GLY A 435 -10.68 3.58 -22.22
N THR A 436 -11.14 2.35 -21.97
CA THR A 436 -12.13 2.06 -20.95
C THR A 436 -11.65 1.04 -19.92
N ILE A 437 -12.28 1.08 -18.73
CA ILE A 437 -12.14 0.07 -17.68
C ILE A 437 -13.48 -0.65 -17.56
N LYS A 438 -13.50 -1.96 -17.81
CA LYS A 438 -14.71 -2.79 -17.77
C LYS A 438 -14.62 -3.80 -16.64
N ASP A 439 -15.64 -3.88 -15.79
CA ASP A 439 -15.78 -4.99 -14.84
C ASP A 439 -16.09 -6.27 -15.63
N VAL A 440 -15.23 -7.26 -15.51
CA VAL A 440 -15.32 -8.54 -16.23
C VAL A 440 -15.48 -9.72 -15.28
N TYR A 441 -15.68 -9.47 -13.98
CA TYR A 441 -15.87 -10.55 -13.03
C TYR A 441 -17.34 -10.94 -12.92
N GLY A 442 -17.69 -12.05 -13.58
CA GLY A 442 -19.04 -12.58 -13.65
C GLY A 442 -19.58 -12.99 -12.27
N LYS A 443 -20.92 -12.93 -12.12
CA LYS A 443 -21.61 -13.39 -10.90
C LYS A 443 -21.46 -14.90 -10.66
N ASP A 444 -21.21 -15.66 -11.72
CA ASP A 444 -20.90 -17.09 -11.69
C ASP A 444 -19.45 -17.39 -11.25
N GLY A 445 -18.62 -16.36 -11.06
CA GLY A 445 -17.22 -16.48 -10.66
C GLY A 445 -16.28 -16.73 -11.83
N LEU A 446 -16.76 -16.64 -13.08
CA LEU A 446 -15.92 -16.69 -14.28
C LEU A 446 -15.45 -15.29 -14.64
N ILE A 447 -14.28 -15.21 -15.27
CA ILE A 447 -13.67 -13.96 -15.72
C ILE A 447 -13.72 -13.94 -17.24
N ASP A 448 -14.38 -12.94 -17.80
CA ASP A 448 -14.46 -12.75 -19.25
C ASP A 448 -13.19 -12.04 -19.75
N TRP A 449 -12.36 -12.79 -20.48
CA TRP A 449 -11.11 -12.30 -21.06
C TRP A 449 -11.30 -11.40 -22.28
N GLY A 450 -12.53 -11.25 -22.78
CA GLY A 450 -12.78 -10.63 -24.07
C GLY A 450 -11.99 -11.34 -25.17
N THR A 451 -11.35 -10.58 -26.04
CA THR A 451 -10.60 -11.11 -27.19
C THR A 451 -9.20 -11.66 -26.84
N PHE A 452 -8.76 -11.62 -25.58
CA PHE A 452 -7.39 -11.99 -25.22
C PHE A 452 -7.15 -13.52 -25.17
N SER A 453 -8.24 -14.31 -25.09
CA SER A 453 -8.19 -15.75 -25.33
C SER A 453 -7.92 -16.08 -26.81
N ASP A 454 -8.30 -15.17 -27.71
CA ASP A 454 -8.27 -15.41 -29.15
C ASP A 454 -6.84 -15.62 -29.65
N GLU A 455 -5.82 -14.97 -29.05
CA GLU A 455 -4.42 -15.21 -29.43
C GLU A 455 -3.91 -16.58 -28.99
N SER A 456 -4.31 -17.05 -27.80
CA SER A 456 -3.90 -18.38 -27.32
C SER A 456 -4.58 -19.49 -28.12
N ASP A 457 -5.86 -19.30 -28.43
CA ASP A 457 -6.64 -20.20 -29.29
C ASP A 457 -6.08 -20.17 -30.72
N TYR A 458 -5.79 -18.98 -31.27
CA TYR A 458 -5.15 -18.83 -32.58
C TYR A 458 -3.82 -19.58 -32.65
N VAL A 459 -2.95 -19.44 -31.65
CA VAL A 459 -1.65 -20.13 -31.63
C VAL A 459 -1.84 -21.65 -31.51
N SER A 460 -2.77 -22.10 -30.67
CA SER A 460 -3.07 -23.53 -30.49
C SER A 460 -3.63 -24.14 -31.78
N ASP A 461 -4.54 -23.44 -32.44
CA ASP A 461 -5.21 -23.88 -33.65
C ASP A 461 -4.31 -23.77 -34.89
N LEU A 462 -3.39 -22.79 -34.94
CA LEU A 462 -2.50 -22.57 -36.08
C LEU A 462 -1.68 -23.84 -36.40
N TYR A 463 -1.21 -24.56 -35.39
CA TYR A 463 -0.48 -25.83 -35.62
C TYR A 463 -1.35 -26.88 -36.28
N PHE A 464 -2.63 -26.97 -35.92
CA PHE A 464 -3.57 -27.93 -36.51
C PHE A 464 -4.11 -27.47 -37.86
N ASN A 465 -4.02 -26.17 -38.17
CA ASN A 465 -4.49 -25.56 -39.41
C ASN A 465 -3.39 -25.42 -40.50
N LEU A 466 -2.12 -25.68 -40.16
CA LEU A 466 -0.98 -25.77 -41.11
C LEU A 466 -0.74 -27.21 -41.54
#